data_AF-A0A0F9D4H9-F1
#
_entry.id   AF-A0A0F9D4H9-F1
#
_cell.length_a   1.000
_cell.length_b   1.000
_cell.length_c   1.000
_cell.angle_alpha   90.00
_cell.angle_beta   90.00
_cell.angle_gamma   90.00
#
_symmetry.space_group_name_H-M   'P 1'
#
loop_
_entity.id
_entity.type
_entity.pdbx_description
1 polymer ?
#
loop_
_entity_poly.entity_id
_entity_poly.type
_entity_poly.pdbx_seq_one_letter_code
_entity_poly.pdbx_strand_id
1 'polypeptide(L)'
;MLAQCHDCHRPYNDPGFQDLVIPNDIWRQISPTKDEGGLLCPSCLCARLETAGIRCEGAFMTGPIETVSRPLMSALRQIENLRGE
;
A
#
# COMPACT_ATOMS: atom_id res chain seq x y z
N MET A 1 -10.27 -12.34 15.58
CA MET A 1 -9.10 -11.61 16.10
C MET A 1 -8.73 -10.56 15.07
N LEU A 2 -8.61 -9.29 15.46
CA LEU A 2 -8.21 -8.23 14.53
C LEU A 2 -6.73 -8.41 14.16
N ALA A 3 -6.41 -8.33 12.87
CA ALA A 3 -5.02 -8.34 12.44
C ALA A 3 -4.32 -7.08 12.98
N GLN A 4 -3.04 -7.18 13.34
CA GLN A 4 -2.30 -6.11 14.02
C GLN A 4 -0.85 -6.05 13.56
N CYS A 5 -0.22 -4.88 13.68
CA CYS A 5 1.22 -4.72 13.49
C CYS A 5 1.97 -5.64 14.44
N HIS A 6 2.94 -6.38 13.92
CA HIS A 6 3.75 -7.32 14.70
C HIS A 6 4.61 -6.62 15.76
N ASP A 7 5.09 -5.41 15.46
CA ASP A 7 6.03 -4.71 16.35
C ASP A 7 5.30 -3.87 17.42
N CYS A 8 4.28 -3.11 17.02
CA CYS A 8 3.61 -2.16 17.92
C CYS A 8 2.20 -2.57 18.33
N HIS A 9 1.69 -3.71 17.85
CA HIS A 9 0.35 -4.23 18.15
C HIS A 9 -0.81 -3.30 17.74
N ARG A 10 -0.54 -2.26 16.93
CA ARG A 10 -1.59 -1.39 16.38
C ARG A 10 -2.55 -2.22 15.51
N PRO A 11 -3.87 -2.16 15.72
CA PRO A 11 -4.81 -2.94 14.95
C PRO A 11 -4.95 -2.36 13.53
N TYR A 12 -5.22 -3.26 12.57
CA TYR A 12 -5.28 -2.94 11.14
C TYR A 12 -6.52 -2.12 10.73
N ASN A 13 -7.54 -2.05 11.59
CA ASN A 13 -8.72 -1.18 11.38
C ASN A 13 -8.48 0.27 11.83
N ASP A 14 -7.27 0.62 12.28
CA ASP A 14 -6.88 1.98 12.60
C ASP A 14 -6.69 2.78 11.29
N PRO A 15 -7.31 3.97 11.13
CA PRO A 15 -7.18 4.78 9.92
C PRO A 15 -5.73 5.15 9.54
N GLY A 16 -4.78 5.07 10.48
CA GLY A 16 -3.35 5.25 10.25
C GLY A 16 -2.64 4.03 9.64
N PHE A 17 -3.37 2.93 9.39
CA PHE A 17 -2.84 1.69 8.80
C PHE A 17 -3.15 1.65 7.29
N GLN A 18 -2.48 2.52 6.53
CA GLN A 18 -2.59 2.49 5.08
C GLN A 18 -1.89 1.27 4.50
N ASP A 19 -2.47 0.72 3.43
CA ASP A 19 -1.83 -0.33 2.65
C ASP A 19 -0.64 0.24 1.89
N LEU A 20 0.54 -0.26 2.24
CA LEU A 20 1.78 0.04 1.54
C LEU A 20 2.22 -1.21 0.79
N VAL A 21 2.36 -1.08 -0.52
CA VAL A 21 2.95 -2.12 -1.36
C VAL A 21 4.46 -1.94 -1.34
N ILE A 22 5.19 -3.02 -1.02
CA ILE A 22 6.64 -3.05 -1.09
C ILE A 22 7.12 -4.24 -1.94
N PRO A 23 8.32 -4.17 -2.55
CA PRO A 23 8.88 -5.30 -3.27
C PRO A 23 9.14 -6.53 -2.36
N ASN A 24 8.95 -7.74 -2.91
CA ASN A 24 9.07 -9.00 -2.15
C ASN A 24 10.49 -9.26 -1.62
N ASP A 25 11.51 -8.88 -2.39
CA ASP A 25 12.92 -8.96 -2.00
C ASP A 25 13.25 -8.01 -0.85
N ILE A 26 12.61 -6.84 -0.79
CA ILE A 26 12.71 -5.91 0.35
C ILE A 26 11.97 -6.49 1.55
N TRP A 27 10.73 -6.99 1.37
CA TRP A 27 9.97 -7.61 2.45
C TRP A 27 10.75 -8.74 3.12
N ARG A 28 11.39 -9.62 2.35
CA ARG A 28 12.24 -10.71 2.88
C ARG A 28 13.33 -10.24 3.84
N GLN A 29 13.87 -9.05 3.61
CA GLN A 29 14.94 -8.49 4.42
C GLN A 29 14.43 -7.91 5.74
N ILE A 30 13.20 -7.38 5.76
CA ILE A 30 12.64 -6.66 6.90
C ILE A 30 11.48 -7.40 7.59
N SER A 31 11.04 -8.53 7.06
CA SER A 31 9.89 -9.29 7.56
C SER A 31 10.08 -9.65 9.04
N PRO A 32 9.04 -9.47 9.89
CA PRO A 32 9.11 -9.87 11.29
C PRO A 32 9.23 -11.38 11.49
N THR A 33 8.82 -12.18 10.49
CA THR A 33 8.68 -13.63 10.62
C THR A 33 9.38 -14.40 9.49
N LYS A 34 10.30 -13.76 8.75
CA LYS A 34 11.08 -14.41 7.67
C LYS A 34 10.20 -15.12 6.63
N ASP A 35 9.16 -14.44 6.16
CA ASP A 35 8.15 -14.90 5.18
C ASP A 35 6.98 -15.75 5.75
N GLU A 36 6.91 -16.04 7.05
CA GLU A 36 5.75 -16.73 7.66
C GLU A 36 4.52 -15.80 7.88
N GLY A 37 4.41 -14.72 7.10
CA GLY A 37 3.34 -13.72 7.18
C GLY A 37 3.68 -12.53 8.07
N GLY A 38 2.68 -11.99 8.77
CA GLY A 38 2.83 -10.81 9.63
C GLY A 38 2.57 -9.48 8.92
N LEU A 39 2.15 -8.49 9.69
CA LEU A 39 1.85 -7.14 9.22
C LEU A 39 2.76 -6.14 9.93
N LEU A 40 3.17 -5.10 9.22
CA LEU A 40 3.83 -3.94 9.80
C LEU A 40 3.02 -2.70 9.45
N CYS A 41 2.79 -1.84 10.44
CA CYS A 41 2.25 -0.51 10.14
C CYS A 41 3.32 0.34 9.43
N PRO A 42 2.92 1.42 8.72
CA PRO A 42 3.86 2.29 8.00
C PRO A 42 5.06 2.74 8.84
N SER A 43 4.86 3.09 10.11
CA SER A 43 5.94 3.53 11.00
C SER A 43 6.94 2.41 11.31
N CYS A 44 6.47 1.21 11.63
CA CYS A 44 7.34 0.06 11.92
C CYS A 44 8.03 -0.46 10.66
N LEU A 45 7.35 -0.40 9.52
CA LEU A 45 7.94 -0.67 8.21
C LEU A 45 9.15 0.25 7.95
N CYS A 46 8.97 1.56 8.09
CA CYS A 46 10.05 2.54 7.90
C CYS A 46 11.21 2.35 8.89
N ALA A 47 10.92 2.09 10.16
CA ALA A 47 11.96 1.86 11.18
C ALA A 47 12.84 0.63 10.85
N ARG A 48 12.23 -0.43 10.32
CA ARG A 48 12.98 -1.62 9.87
C ARG A 48 13.77 -1.37 8.60
N LEU A 49 13.20 -0.64 7.63
CA LEU A 49 13.92 -0.21 6.42
C LEU A 49 15.17 0.61 6.79
N GLU A 50 15.04 1.55 7.72
CA GLU A 50 16.16 2.33 8.24
C GLU A 50 17.22 1.45 8.92
N THR A 51 16.78 0.53 9.79
CA THR A 51 17.68 -0.41 10.47
C THR A 51 18.42 -1.33 9.48
N ALA A 52 17.76 -1.71 8.38
CA ALA A 52 18.34 -2.52 7.31
C ALA A 52 19.25 -1.70 6.35
N GLY A 53 19.37 -0.39 6.54
CA GLY A 53 20.12 0.50 5.64
C GLY A 53 19.47 0.65 4.26
N ILE A 54 18.18 0.32 4.13
CA ILE A 54 17.43 0.39 2.88
C ILE A 54 16.82 1.79 2.80
N ARG A 55 17.39 2.64 1.95
CA ARG A 55 16.84 3.97 1.69
C ARG A 55 15.50 3.84 1.00
N CYS A 56 14.46 4.39 1.63
CA CYS A 56 13.10 4.42 1.10
C CYS A 56 12.71 5.86 0.76
N GLU A 57 12.15 6.07 -0.43
CA GLU A 57 11.47 7.31 -0.80
C GLU A 57 10.00 6.97 -0.99
N GLY A 58 9.16 7.38 -0.03
CA GLY A 58 7.73 7.17 -0.06
C GLY A 58 7.01 8.35 -0.72
N ALA A 59 6.27 8.10 -1.79
CA ALA A 59 5.34 9.08 -2.36
C ALA A 59 3.94 8.83 -1.80
N PHE A 60 3.49 9.67 -0.87
CA PHE A 60 2.10 9.70 -0.45
C PHE A 60 1.30 10.49 -1.47
N MET A 61 0.58 9.78 -2.34
CA MET A 61 -0.24 10.41 -3.35
C MET A 61 -1.72 10.30 -2.95
N THR A 62 -2.34 11.44 -2.67
CA THR A 62 -3.79 11.56 -2.80
C THR A 62 -4.06 11.96 -4.25
N GLY A 63 -4.77 11.12 -5.01
CA GLY A 63 -5.07 11.41 -6.41
C GLY A 63 -5.82 12.74 -6.58
N PRO A 64 -5.74 13.41 -7.75
CA PRO A 64 -6.49 14.64 -7.97
C PRO A 64 -8.00 14.34 -8.00
N ILE A 65 -8.81 15.19 -7.34
CA ILE A 65 -10.26 15.19 -7.59
C ILE A 65 -10.47 15.89 -8.93
N GLU A 66 -10.41 15.13 -10.02
CA GLU A 66 -10.66 15.65 -11.36
C GLU A 66 -12.13 15.43 -11.74
N THR A 67 -12.87 16.52 -11.89
CA THR A 67 -14.12 16.50 -12.66
C THR A 67 -13.79 16.29 -14.13
N VAL A 68 -13.80 15.03 -14.54
CA VAL A 68 -13.79 14.60 -15.94
C VAL A 68 -14.95 15.24 -16.70
N SER A 69 -14.67 15.84 -17.86
CA SER A 69 -15.71 16.44 -18.68
C SER A 69 -16.69 15.36 -19.18
N ARG A 70 -17.98 15.71 -19.33
CA ARG A 70 -19.00 14.78 -19.83
C ARG A 70 -18.60 14.09 -21.16
N PRO A 71 -17.98 14.77 -22.13
CA PRO A 71 -17.53 14.12 -23.36
C PRO A 71 -16.45 13.05 -23.13
N LEU A 72 -15.48 13.33 -22.25
CA LEU A 72 -14.40 12.39 -21.95
C LEU A 72 -14.94 11.14 -21.23
N MET A 73 -15.90 11.31 -20.31
CA MET A 73 -16.56 10.18 -19.65
C MET A 73 -17.38 9.32 -20.59
N SER A 74 -18.04 9.94 -21.58
CA SER A 74 -18.80 9.19 -22.58
C SER A 74 -17.88 8.35 -23.48
N ALA A 75 -16.70 8.86 -23.83
CA ALA A 75 -15.72 8.14 -24.64
C ALA A 75 -15.11 6.95 -23.87
N LEU A 76 -14.77 7.14 -22.59
CA LEU A 76 -14.21 6.08 -21.74
C LEU A 76 -15.20 4.92 -21.57
N ARG A 77 -16.49 5.21 -21.34
CA ARG A 77 -17.54 4.17 -21.24
C ARG A 77 -17.74 3.36 -22.53
N GLN A 78 -17.56 3.97 -23.69
CA GLN A 78 -17.65 3.25 -24.97
C GLN A 78 -16.48 2.27 -25.15
N ILE A 79 -15.29 2.64 -24.68
CA ILE A 79 -14.09 1.79 -24.76
C ILE A 79 -14.21 0.61 -23.80
N GLU A 80 -14.73 0.82 -22.59
CA GLU A 80 -14.94 -0.25 -21.60
C GLU A 80 -15.91 -1.33 -22.09
N ASN A 81 -16.99 -0.93 -22.78
CA ASN A 81 -17.97 -1.88 -23.33
C ASN A 81 -17.45 -2.70 -24.53
N LEU A 82 -16.34 -2.29 -25.15
CA LEU A 82 -15.75 -2.95 -26.32
C LEU A 82 -14.68 -4.01 -25.96
N ARG A 83 -14.26 -4.08 -24.69
CA ARG A 83 -13.14 -4.93 -24.25
C ARG A 83 -13.49 -5.96 -23.19
N GLY A 84 -14.78 -6.20 -22.97
CA GLY A 84 -15.25 -7.28 -22.10
C GLY A 84 -15.29 -8.67 -22.76
N GLU A 85 -14.56 -8.88 -23.86
CA GLU A 85 -14.37 -10.18 -24.55
C GLU A 85 -12.93 -10.68 -24.37
#